data_AF-A0A7C4MDK0-F1
#
_entry.id   AF-A0A7C4MDK0-F1
#
_cell.length_a   1.000
_cell.length_b   1.000
_cell.length_c   1.000
_cell.angle_alpha   90.00
_cell.angle_beta   90.00
_cell.angle_gamma   90.00
#
_symmetry.space_group_name_H-M   'P 1'
#
loop_
_entity.id
_entity.type
_entity.pdbx_description
1 polymer ?
#
loop_
_entity_poly.entity_id
_entity_poly.type
_entity_poly.pdbx_seq_one_letter_code
_entity_poly.pdbx_strand_id
1 'polypeptide(L)'
;PLFMDRIVNLTNQTVTWAGVTPAEDIPQAEEIRKAMCNTVQISKRFNIAEMLPLPDLASTRYCLAKPGETYIIYIPSSGEVKVDLRSARGRLKLEWMDPINGSVMLTGVIQGGGWQTFKTPFIGDVVLLLYRETKFH
;
A
#
# COMPACT_ATOMS: atom_id res chain seq x y z
N PRO A 1 32.12 8.92 1.88
CA PRO A 1 32.11 7.47 1.55
C PRO A 1 31.21 6.57 2.45
N LEU A 2 30.37 7.12 3.33
CA LEU A 2 29.73 6.37 4.43
C LEU A 2 28.36 5.72 4.12
N PHE A 3 27.90 5.75 2.87
CA PHE A 3 26.57 5.23 2.50
C PHE A 3 26.61 3.92 1.70
N MET A 4 27.70 3.64 0.98
CA MET A 4 27.81 2.42 0.15
C MET A 4 28.23 1.18 0.95
N ASP A 5 28.95 1.32 2.07
CA ASP A 5 29.45 0.17 2.85
C ASP A 5 28.34 -0.63 3.56
N ARG A 6 27.19 0.00 3.86
CA ARG A 6 26.06 -0.71 4.51
C ARG A 6 25.24 -1.57 3.55
N ILE A 7 25.17 -1.20 2.27
CA ILE A 7 24.52 -2.04 1.24
C ILE A 7 25.36 -3.30 1.01
N VAL A 8 26.69 -3.17 1.02
CA VAL A 8 27.63 -4.27 0.86
C VAL A 8 27.45 -5.34 1.94
N ASN A 9 27.23 -4.96 3.21
CA ASN A 9 27.00 -5.91 4.30
C ASN A 9 25.66 -6.67 4.23
N LEU A 10 24.69 -6.22 3.44
CA LEU A 10 23.40 -6.91 3.24
C LEU A 10 23.46 -7.92 2.08
N THR A 11 24.51 -7.82 1.27
CA THR A 11 24.82 -8.75 0.20
C THR A 11 25.91 -9.69 0.70
N ASN A 12 25.75 -11.00 0.51
CA ASN A 12 26.72 -12.00 0.96
C ASN A 12 27.98 -11.97 0.05
N GLN A 13 28.70 -10.85 0.03
CA GLN A 13 29.81 -10.61 -0.90
C GLN A 13 31.06 -11.34 -0.45
N THR A 14 31.34 -12.49 -1.06
CA THR A 14 32.67 -13.09 -1.07
C THR A 14 33.40 -12.69 -2.36
N VAL A 15 34.33 -11.74 -2.24
CA VAL A 15 35.24 -11.41 -3.34
C VAL A 15 36.30 -12.51 -3.42
N THR A 16 36.30 -13.31 -4.48
CA THR A 16 37.35 -14.31 -4.77
C THR A 16 38.12 -13.93 -6.03
N TRP A 17 39.34 -14.45 -6.18
CA TRP A 17 40.28 -14.13 -7.25
C TRP A 17 39.83 -14.59 -8.66
N ALA A 18 38.71 -15.32 -8.77
CA ALA A 18 38.22 -15.94 -10.01
C ALA A 18 37.11 -15.13 -10.73
N GLY A 19 36.81 -13.91 -10.27
CA GLY A 19 35.77 -13.05 -10.85
C GLY A 19 34.65 -12.73 -9.85
N VAL A 20 33.85 -11.71 -10.18
CA VAL A 20 32.68 -11.30 -9.40
C VAL A 20 31.62 -12.39 -9.58
N THR A 21 31.34 -13.18 -8.54
CA THR A 21 30.09 -13.94 -8.49
C THR A 21 28.94 -12.93 -8.61
N PRO A 22 27.84 -13.23 -9.34
CA PRO A 22 26.67 -12.34 -9.34
C PRO A 22 26.34 -12.10 -7.87
N ALA A 23 26.46 -10.86 -7.42
CA ALA A 23 26.16 -10.52 -6.05
C ALA A 23 24.78 -11.12 -5.75
N GLU A 24 24.69 -12.03 -4.78
CA GLU A 24 23.39 -12.44 -4.27
C GLU A 24 22.71 -11.14 -3.83
N ASP A 25 21.66 -10.78 -4.56
CA ASP A 25 20.85 -9.58 -4.31
C ASP A 25 20.45 -9.58 -2.83
N ILE A 26 20.20 -8.40 -2.26
CA ILE A 26 19.70 -8.28 -0.88
C ILE A 26 18.51 -9.24 -0.73
N PRO A 27 18.42 -10.03 0.36
CA PRO A 27 17.25 -10.87 0.60
C PRO A 27 15.96 -10.06 0.42
N GLN A 28 14.99 -10.62 -0.30
CA GLN A 28 13.70 -9.97 -0.65
C GLN A 28 13.79 -8.75 -1.59
N ALA A 29 14.93 -8.48 -2.24
CA ALA A 29 15.07 -7.34 -3.15
C ALA A 29 14.03 -7.33 -4.29
N GLU A 30 13.64 -8.50 -4.81
CA GLU A 30 12.60 -8.61 -5.83
C GLU A 30 11.22 -8.18 -5.29
N GLU A 31 10.85 -8.62 -4.09
CA GLU A 31 9.58 -8.26 -3.45
C GLU A 31 9.52 -6.75 -3.18
N ILE A 32 10.63 -6.17 -2.69
CA ILE A 32 10.77 -4.73 -2.47
C ILE A 32 10.58 -3.98 -3.80
N ARG A 33 11.21 -4.43 -4.89
CA ARG A 33 11.03 -3.82 -6.23
C ARG A 33 9.60 -3.93 -6.74
N LYS A 34 8.92 -5.06 -6.54
CA LYS A 34 7.52 -5.24 -6.92
C LYS A 34 6.60 -4.30 -6.14
N ALA A 35 6.79 -4.21 -4.81
CA ALA A 35 6.02 -3.30 -3.97
C ALA A 35 6.18 -1.83 -4.39
N MET A 36 7.41 -1.40 -4.72
CA MET A 36 7.65 -0.07 -5.28
C MET A 36 6.93 0.13 -6.62
N CYS A 37 6.94 -0.87 -7.51
CA CYS A 37 6.20 -0.80 -8.77
C CYS A 37 4.69 -0.65 -8.54
N ASN A 38 4.11 -1.42 -7.61
CA ASN A 38 2.69 -1.33 -7.27
C ASN A 38 2.32 0.04 -6.69
N THR A 39 3.20 0.63 -5.88
CA THR A 39 3.03 2.00 -5.39
C THR A 39 2.94 3.01 -6.56
N VAL A 40 3.78 2.85 -7.59
CA VAL A 40 3.70 3.65 -8.82
C VAL A 40 2.40 3.39 -9.61
N GLN A 41 1.87 2.16 -9.60
CA GLN A 41 0.57 1.89 -10.23
C GLN A 41 -0.58 2.57 -9.48
N ILE A 42 -0.57 2.57 -8.15
CA ILE A 42 -1.54 3.30 -7.33
C ILE A 42 -1.46 4.81 -7.64
N SER A 43 -0.24 5.37 -7.76
CA SER A 43 -0.06 6.79 -8.09
C SER A 43 -0.55 7.18 -9.48
N LYS A 44 -0.65 6.23 -10.41
CA LYS A 44 -1.24 6.45 -11.74
C LYS A 44 -2.76 6.37 -11.73
N ARG A 45 -3.34 5.59 -10.79
CA ARG A 45 -4.79 5.43 -10.64
C ARG A 45 -5.45 6.55 -9.84
N PHE A 46 -4.72 7.11 -8.87
CA PHE A 46 -5.22 8.15 -7.98
C PHE A 46 -4.29 9.36 -8.00
N ASN A 47 -4.85 10.56 -7.87
CA ASN A 47 -4.06 11.78 -7.76
C ASN A 47 -3.47 11.91 -6.34
N ILE A 48 -2.40 11.14 -6.07
CA ILE A 48 -1.72 11.11 -4.78
C ILE A 48 -1.21 12.49 -4.35
N ALA A 49 -0.90 13.39 -5.30
CA ALA A 49 -0.40 14.73 -5.01
C ALA A 49 -1.42 15.62 -4.29
N GLU A 50 -2.72 15.33 -4.43
CA GLU A 50 -3.80 16.04 -3.72
C GLU A 50 -4.22 15.35 -2.41
N MET A 51 -3.59 14.23 -2.06
CA MET A 51 -3.92 13.47 -0.87
C MET A 51 -3.03 13.86 0.31
N LEU A 52 -3.60 13.83 1.51
CA LEU A 52 -2.89 14.17 2.75
C LEU A 52 -2.67 12.92 3.59
N PRO A 53 -1.50 12.79 4.27
CA PRO A 53 -1.29 11.76 5.27
C PRO A 53 -2.16 12.10 6.49
N LEU A 54 -3.21 11.31 6.73
CA LEU A 54 -4.22 11.54 7.75
C LEU A 54 -4.32 10.33 8.69
N PRO A 55 -3.34 10.16 9.61
CA PRO A 55 -3.25 8.96 10.46
C PRO A 55 -4.47 8.77 11.35
N ASP A 56 -5.16 9.84 11.74
CA ASP A 56 -6.33 9.79 12.63
C ASP A 56 -7.58 9.19 11.97
N LEU A 57 -7.59 9.06 10.63
CA LEU A 57 -8.72 8.49 9.90
C LEU A 57 -8.74 6.96 9.90
N ALA A 58 -7.65 6.28 10.28
CA ALA A 58 -7.58 4.82 10.32
C ALA A 58 -6.92 4.33 11.61
N SER A 59 -7.45 3.26 12.20
CA SER A 59 -6.86 2.67 13.43
C SER A 59 -5.42 2.18 13.25
N THR A 60 -5.00 1.88 12.01
CA THR A 60 -3.60 1.51 11.69
C THR A 60 -2.64 2.69 11.68
N ARG A 61 -3.14 3.93 11.65
CA ARG A 61 -2.38 5.18 11.47
C ARG A 61 -1.65 5.32 10.12
N TYR A 62 -1.75 4.34 9.23
CA TYR A 62 -1.22 4.42 7.88
C TYR A 62 -2.35 4.72 6.89
N CYS A 63 -2.71 6.00 6.77
CA CYS A 63 -3.79 6.44 5.90
C CYS A 63 -3.35 7.66 5.08
N LEU A 64 -3.48 7.55 3.77
CA LEU A 64 -3.34 8.63 2.82
C LEU A 64 -4.73 8.89 2.24
N ALA A 65 -5.27 10.08 2.41
CA ALA A 65 -6.64 10.36 2.01
C ALA A 65 -6.83 11.77 1.45
N LYS A 66 -7.75 11.87 0.49
CA LYS A 66 -8.45 13.10 0.12
C LYS A 66 -9.88 12.97 0.68
N PRO A 67 -10.17 13.55 1.85
CA PRO A 67 -11.44 13.36 2.52
C PRO A 67 -12.62 13.69 1.60
N GLY A 68 -13.58 12.78 1.48
CA GLY A 68 -14.70 12.94 0.55
C GLY A 68 -14.57 12.16 -0.75
N GLU A 69 -13.35 11.82 -1.16
CA GLU A 69 -13.08 11.29 -2.50
C GLU A 69 -12.32 9.97 -2.50
N THR A 70 -11.17 9.88 -1.84
CA THR A 70 -10.28 8.71 -1.93
C THR A 70 -9.51 8.50 -0.63
N TYR A 71 -9.37 7.25 -0.22
CA TYR A 71 -8.69 6.81 0.99
C TYR A 71 -7.87 5.56 0.64
N ILE A 72 -6.57 5.62 0.89
CA ILE A 72 -5.60 4.55 0.70
C ILE A 72 -5.06 4.23 2.08
N ILE A 73 -5.35 3.02 2.57
CA ILE A 73 -5.02 2.61 3.94
C ILE A 73 -4.15 1.38 3.88
N TYR A 74 -3.00 1.42 4.55
CA TYR A 74 -2.10 0.29 4.67
C TYR A 74 -2.30 -0.42 6.02
N ILE A 75 -2.30 -1.75 6.00
CA ILE A 75 -2.56 -2.60 7.16
C ILE A 75 -1.39 -3.60 7.27
N PRO A 76 -0.43 -3.36 8.19
CA PRO A 76 0.85 -4.10 8.26
C PRO A 76 0.77 -5.50 8.89
N SER A 77 -0.42 -6.00 9.14
CA SER A 77 -0.71 -7.34 9.66
C SER A 77 -2.22 -7.48 9.63
N SER A 78 -2.72 -8.37 8.78
CA SER A 78 -4.14 -8.74 8.68
C SER A 78 -4.91 -8.60 10.00
N GLY A 79 -6.09 -8.02 9.97
CA GLY A 79 -6.88 -7.77 11.16
C GLY A 79 -8.12 -6.94 10.87
N GLU A 80 -8.58 -6.22 11.89
CA GLU A 80 -9.71 -5.32 11.80
C GLU A 80 -9.22 -3.87 11.79
N VAL A 81 -9.64 -3.11 10.78
CA VAL A 81 -9.34 -1.68 10.68
C VAL A 81 -10.62 -0.87 10.78
N LYS A 82 -10.60 0.15 11.62
CA LYS A 82 -11.67 1.13 11.74
C LYS A 82 -11.29 2.39 10.98
N VAL A 83 -12.15 2.83 10.08
CA VAL A 83 -11.91 3.96 9.17
C VAL A 83 -13.00 5.02 9.37
N ASP A 84 -12.58 6.26 9.49
CA ASP A 84 -13.47 7.40 9.53
C ASP A 84 -13.82 7.89 8.12
N LEU A 85 -15.06 7.63 7.71
CA LEU A 85 -15.61 8.06 6.42
C LEU A 85 -16.68 9.14 6.57
N ARG A 86 -16.71 9.88 7.69
CA ARG A 86 -17.69 10.96 7.93
C ARG A 86 -17.65 12.04 6.85
N SER A 87 -16.46 12.34 6.30
CA SER A 87 -16.29 13.30 5.21
C SER A 87 -16.73 12.77 3.84
N ALA A 88 -16.83 11.45 3.67
CA ALA A 88 -17.28 10.83 2.43
C ALA A 88 -18.78 10.65 2.41
N ARG A 89 -19.50 11.56 1.75
CA ARG A 89 -20.94 11.42 1.53
C ARG A 89 -21.20 10.61 0.25
N GLY A 90 -21.96 9.52 0.38
CA GLY A 90 -22.37 8.70 -0.75
C GLY A 90 -21.67 7.35 -0.82
N ARG A 91 -21.71 6.73 -2.00
CA ARG A 91 -21.15 5.39 -2.24
C ARG A 91 -19.68 5.48 -2.62
N LEU A 92 -18.87 4.67 -1.94
CA LEU A 92 -17.46 4.46 -2.24
C LEU A 92 -17.28 3.03 -2.77
N LYS A 93 -16.52 2.88 -3.85
CA LYS A 93 -15.93 1.60 -4.22
C LYS A 93 -14.89 1.21 -3.19
N LEU A 94 -14.88 -0.06 -2.88
CA LEU A 94 -13.94 -0.71 -1.98
C LEU A 94 -13.15 -1.73 -2.78
N GLU A 95 -11.83 -1.70 -2.65
CA GLU A 95 -10.94 -2.71 -3.22
C GLU A 95 -9.86 -3.11 -2.21
N TRP A 96 -9.56 -4.40 -2.17
CA TRP A 96 -8.42 -4.94 -1.42
C TRP A 96 -7.29 -5.30 -2.37
N MET A 97 -6.09 -4.85 -2.09
CA MET A 97 -4.90 -5.09 -2.91
C MET A 97 -3.76 -5.69 -2.09
N ASP A 98 -3.09 -6.69 -2.65
CA ASP A 98 -1.81 -7.19 -2.18
C ASP A 98 -0.70 -6.19 -2.55
N PRO A 99 0.04 -5.63 -1.58
CA PRO A 99 1.07 -4.62 -1.86
C PRO A 99 2.28 -5.18 -2.61
N ILE A 100 2.58 -6.48 -2.52
CA ILE A 100 3.74 -7.13 -3.16
C ILE A 100 3.35 -7.61 -4.55
N ASN A 101 2.25 -8.35 -4.68
CA ASN A 101 1.82 -8.93 -5.96
C ASN A 101 1.02 -7.95 -6.82
N GLY A 102 0.45 -6.89 -6.23
CA GLY A 102 -0.39 -5.90 -6.92
C GLY A 102 -1.77 -6.44 -7.32
N SER A 103 -2.10 -7.67 -6.92
CA SER A 103 -3.37 -8.32 -7.24
C SER A 103 -4.51 -7.70 -6.42
N VAL A 104 -5.64 -7.46 -7.08
CA VAL A 104 -6.89 -7.02 -6.43
C VAL A 104 -7.70 -8.26 -6.09
N MET A 105 -8.02 -8.47 -4.82
CA MET A 105 -8.65 -9.71 -4.35
C MET A 105 -10.16 -9.62 -4.18
N LEU A 106 -10.67 -8.47 -3.73
CA LEU A 106 -12.10 -8.31 -3.45
C LEU A 106 -12.51 -6.87 -3.73
N THR A 107 -13.64 -6.71 -4.41
CA THR A 107 -14.25 -5.43 -4.70
C THR A 107 -15.67 -5.36 -4.18
N GLY A 108 -16.10 -4.17 -3.76
CA GLY A 108 -17.44 -3.94 -3.23
C GLY A 108 -17.81 -2.47 -3.26
N VAL A 109 -18.99 -2.15 -2.75
CA VAL A 109 -19.45 -0.77 -2.58
C VAL A 109 -19.94 -0.59 -1.16
N ILE A 110 -19.49 0.48 -0.51
CA ILE A 110 -19.87 0.81 0.86
C ILE A 110 -20.43 2.22 0.92
N GLN A 111 -21.35 2.43 1.87
CA GLN A 111 -21.90 3.74 2.14
C GLN A 111 -20.96 4.47 3.11
N GLY A 112 -20.49 5.64 2.71
CA GLY A 112 -19.76 6.56 3.58
C GLY A 112 -20.69 7.34 4.50
N GLY A 113 -20.12 8.28 5.27
CA GLY A 113 -20.86 9.17 6.18
C GLY A 113 -20.77 8.77 7.65
N GLY A 114 -19.92 7.80 7.99
CA GLY A 114 -19.72 7.35 9.36
C GLY A 114 -18.44 6.56 9.54
N TRP A 115 -18.24 6.07 10.76
CA TRP A 115 -17.21 5.09 11.03
C TRP A 115 -17.58 3.76 10.40
N GLN A 116 -16.65 3.16 9.66
CA GLN A 116 -16.79 1.83 9.11
C GLN A 116 -15.66 0.92 9.58
N THR A 117 -16.00 -0.34 9.78
CA THR A 117 -15.05 -1.36 10.22
C THR A 117 -14.87 -2.38 9.11
N PHE A 118 -13.62 -2.67 8.76
CA PHE A 118 -13.25 -3.59 7.71
C PHE A 118 -12.39 -4.71 8.26
N LYS A 119 -12.71 -5.95 7.88
CA LYS A 119 -11.90 -7.13 8.20
C LYS A 119 -11.10 -7.53 6.98
N THR A 120 -9.80 -7.70 7.15
CA THR A 120 -8.92 -8.10 6.05
C THR A 120 -9.30 -9.49 5.52
N PRO A 121 -9.38 -9.69 4.20
CA PRO A 121 -9.83 -10.96 3.62
C PRO A 121 -8.78 -12.08 3.65
N PHE A 122 -7.52 -11.77 3.95
CA PHE A 122 -6.40 -12.72 3.96
C PHE A 122 -5.35 -12.31 5.00
N ILE A 123 -4.41 -13.22 5.25
CA ILE A 123 -3.28 -13.04 6.18
C ILE A 123 -2.14 -12.33 5.44
N GLY A 124 -1.50 -11.37 6.11
CA GLY A 124 -0.35 -10.62 5.59
C GLY A 124 -0.63 -9.13 5.45
N ASP A 125 0.25 -8.46 4.72
CA ASP A 125 0.13 -7.04 4.41
C ASP A 125 -0.97 -6.82 3.37
N VAL A 126 -1.79 -5.79 3.59
CA VAL A 126 -2.86 -5.46 2.65
C VAL A 126 -3.08 -3.96 2.56
N VAL A 127 -3.43 -3.51 1.37
CA VAL A 127 -3.88 -2.15 1.09
C VAL A 127 -5.39 -2.15 0.87
N LEU A 128 -6.09 -1.35 1.66
CA LEU A 128 -7.50 -1.03 1.46
C LEU A 128 -7.61 0.27 0.65
N LEU A 129 -8.26 0.19 -0.50
CA LEU A 129 -8.57 1.33 -1.36
C LEU A 129 -10.06 1.62 -1.26
N LEU A 130 -10.41 2.84 -0.85
CA LEU A 130 -11.78 3.34 -0.88
C LEU A 130 -11.83 4.58 -1.75
N TYR A 131 -12.68 4.62 -2.76
CA TYR A 131 -12.76 5.79 -3.62
C TYR A 131 -14.17 5.97 -4.19
N ARG A 132 -14.54 7.22 -4.46
CA ARG A 132 -15.86 7.55 -4.99
C ARG A 132 -16.07 6.85 -6.33
N GLU A 133 -17.26 6.27 -6.49
CA GLU A 133 -17.65 5.74 -7.79
C GLU A 133 -17.86 6.90 -8.77
N THR A 134 -16.88 7.12 -9.66
CA THR A 134 -17.07 7.99 -10.82
C THR A 134 -18.02 7.29 -11.78
N LYS A 135 -19.26 7.75 -11.84
CA LYS A 135 -20.14 7.45 -12.97
C LYS A 135 -19.56 8.17 -14.18
N PHE A 136 -19.01 7.42 -15.12
CA PHE A 136 -18.85 7.92 -16.48
C PHE A 136 -20.27 8.09 -17.05
N HIS A 137 -20.63 9.31 -17.46
CA HIS A 137 -21.79 9.61 -18.28
C HIS A 137 -21.31 9.80 -19.71
#